data_AF-A0A3D5CLI5-F1
#
_entry.id   AF-A0A3D5CLI5-F1
#
_cell.length_a   1.000
_cell.length_b   1.000
_cell.length_c   1.000
_cell.angle_alpha   90.00
_cell.angle_beta   90.00
_cell.angle_gamma   90.00
#
_symmetry.space_group_name_H-M   'P 1'
#
loop_
_entity.id
_entity.type
_entity.pdbx_description
1 polymer ?
#
loop_
_entity_poly.entity_id
_entity_poly.type
_entity_poly.pdbx_seq_one_letter_code
_entity_poly.pdbx_strand_id
1 'polypeptide(L)'
;MGFWDNWGARSSVEINVNSDGTVNLISGSVDLTGSRTTVAMQAADVLEIPFENVKSSMVDTDSISYTDTSAGSRTTMATGLAAVEAARDVLAKLKAEVADMWSVSLDSVVYSKGVFGTNERKSENITFADLAAKLSGQINGHGNVNVENWAGAGGGTIVDVEVDPETGQVKVLRCTAIQNAGKAIHPGHVEGQMQGGVVQGIGWALYEGYQYDELGRVLNANLLDYKLPTSLDVPSIEAVIIEKPFPSNPYGARGVGETPIISPAPAIANAVQQALGKRIDQLPMTPTTLLEKIGVI
;
A
#
# COMPACT_ATOMS: atom_id res chain seq x y z
N MET A 1 -1.90 20.41 -1.74
CA MET A 1 -2.75 19.20 -1.75
C MET A 1 -2.42 18.40 -2.98
N GLY A 2 -2.44 17.08 -2.88
CA GLY A 2 -2.28 16.13 -3.98
C GLY A 2 -3.45 15.15 -4.01
N PHE A 3 -3.69 14.55 -5.16
CA PHE A 3 -4.72 13.53 -5.37
C PHE A 3 -4.18 12.43 -6.28
N TRP A 4 -4.47 11.19 -5.93
CA TRP A 4 -4.11 10.03 -6.73
C TRP A 4 -5.30 9.08 -6.89
N ASP A 5 -5.47 8.53 -8.08
CA ASP A 5 -6.68 7.81 -8.48
C ASP A 5 -6.85 6.42 -7.84
N ASN A 6 -5.76 5.71 -7.54
CA ASN A 6 -5.79 4.34 -7.01
C ASN A 6 -6.70 3.40 -7.85
N TRP A 7 -6.28 3.10 -9.09
CA TRP A 7 -7.06 2.29 -10.02
C TRP A 7 -7.27 0.84 -9.53
N GLY A 8 -8.27 0.17 -10.10
CA GLY A 8 -8.63 -1.21 -9.78
C GLY A 8 -8.02 -2.24 -10.74
N ALA A 9 -8.81 -2.94 -11.55
CA ALA A 9 -8.46 -4.03 -12.47
C ALA A 9 -8.23 -5.40 -11.82
N ARG A 10 -7.65 -6.33 -12.59
CA ARG A 10 -7.67 -7.76 -12.28
C ARG A 10 -6.62 -8.14 -11.26
N SER A 11 -7.00 -8.98 -10.31
CA SER A 11 -6.06 -9.56 -9.34
C SER A 11 -6.49 -10.95 -8.95
N SER A 12 -5.49 -11.80 -8.75
CA SER A 12 -5.66 -13.20 -8.44
C SER A 12 -4.89 -13.57 -7.18
N VAL A 13 -5.55 -14.28 -6.28
CA VAL A 13 -4.97 -14.89 -5.09
C VAL A 13 -5.52 -16.30 -4.94
N GLU A 14 -4.67 -17.24 -4.55
CA GLU A 14 -5.04 -18.60 -4.19
C GLU A 14 -4.61 -18.90 -2.76
N ILE A 15 -5.43 -19.63 -2.01
CA ILE A 15 -5.12 -20.07 -0.65
C ILE A 15 -5.21 -21.59 -0.59
N ASN A 16 -4.18 -22.25 -0.07
CA ASN A 16 -4.17 -23.69 0.18
C ASN A 16 -4.09 -23.96 1.68
N VAL A 17 -5.00 -24.76 2.21
CA VAL A 17 -5.02 -25.14 3.64
C VAL A 17 -4.09 -26.33 3.86
N ASN A 18 -3.17 -26.20 4.82
CA ASN A 18 -2.27 -27.27 5.23
C ASN A 18 -2.89 -28.06 6.39
N SER A 19 -2.49 -29.32 6.56
CA SER A 19 -3.01 -30.21 7.61
C SER A 19 -2.66 -29.77 9.04
N ASP A 20 -1.71 -28.86 9.22
CA ASP A 20 -1.34 -28.27 10.52
C ASP A 20 -2.16 -27.00 10.86
N GLY A 21 -3.12 -26.61 10.02
CA GLY A 21 -3.93 -25.41 10.20
C GLY A 21 -3.28 -24.12 9.73
N THR A 22 -2.07 -24.17 9.16
CA THR A 22 -1.50 -23.05 8.42
C THR A 22 -2.09 -22.98 7.01
N VAL A 23 -1.94 -21.84 6.35
CA VAL A 23 -2.37 -21.65 4.96
C VAL A 23 -1.26 -21.07 4.11
N ASN A 24 -1.10 -21.58 2.89
CA ASN A 24 -0.23 -20.97 1.89
C ASN A 24 -1.06 -20.00 1.04
N LEU A 25 -0.72 -18.72 1.06
CA LEU A 25 -1.35 -17.68 0.24
C LEU A 25 -0.45 -17.34 -0.94
N ILE A 26 -0.94 -17.58 -2.15
CA ILE A 26 -0.22 -17.33 -3.39
C ILE A 26 -0.83 -16.10 -4.05
N SER A 27 -0.01 -15.07 -4.30
CA SER A 27 -0.46 -13.81 -4.90
C SER A 27 0.20 -13.60 -6.26
N GLY A 28 -0.60 -13.19 -7.25
CA GLY A 28 -0.09 -12.81 -8.58
C GLY A 28 0.49 -11.40 -8.64
N SER A 29 0.34 -10.60 -7.59
CA SER A 29 0.99 -9.28 -7.50
C SER A 29 2.44 -9.40 -7.05
N VAL A 30 3.32 -8.64 -7.73
CA VAL A 30 4.73 -8.45 -7.32
C VAL A 30 4.78 -7.51 -6.11
N ASP A 31 5.58 -7.88 -5.11
CA ASP A 31 5.79 -7.01 -3.95
C ASP A 31 6.88 -5.98 -4.21
N LEU A 32 6.50 -4.70 -4.10
CA LEU A 32 7.41 -3.55 -4.18
C LEU A 32 7.37 -2.68 -2.93
N THR A 33 6.39 -2.88 -2.05
CA THR A 33 6.03 -1.92 -0.98
C THR A 33 5.59 -2.58 0.34
N GLY A 34 5.78 -3.89 0.48
CA GLY A 34 5.31 -4.68 1.62
C GLY A 34 3.90 -5.26 1.44
N SER A 35 3.45 -5.47 0.20
CA SER A 35 2.13 -6.01 -0.12
C SER A 35 1.95 -7.47 0.31
N ARG A 36 3.04 -8.25 0.42
CA ARG A 36 3.01 -9.63 0.95
C ARG A 36 2.33 -9.67 2.32
N THR A 37 2.73 -8.77 3.19
CA THR A 37 2.22 -8.66 4.56
C THR A 37 0.77 -8.17 4.57
N THR A 38 0.45 -7.09 3.87
CA THR A 38 -0.90 -6.47 3.94
C THR A 38 -1.98 -7.33 3.28
N VAL A 39 -1.64 -8.09 2.23
CA VAL A 39 -2.56 -9.06 1.61
C VAL A 39 -2.77 -10.26 2.56
N ALA A 40 -1.71 -10.77 3.17
CA ALA A 40 -1.79 -11.86 4.15
C ALA A 40 -2.60 -11.48 5.40
N MET A 41 -2.45 -10.26 5.93
CA MET A 41 -3.24 -9.76 7.06
C MET A 41 -4.74 -9.76 6.75
N GLN A 42 -5.13 -9.37 5.53
CA GLN A 42 -6.53 -9.35 5.11
C GLN A 42 -7.11 -10.77 5.02
N ALA A 43 -6.35 -11.74 4.52
CA ALA A 43 -6.76 -13.15 4.53
C ALA A 43 -6.82 -13.73 5.94
N ALA A 44 -5.82 -13.44 6.79
CA ALA A 44 -5.77 -13.89 8.18
C ALA A 44 -7.00 -13.42 8.97
N ASP A 45 -7.43 -12.18 8.75
CA ASP A 45 -8.62 -11.60 9.40
C ASP A 45 -9.91 -12.31 8.96
N VAL A 46 -10.08 -12.58 7.65
CA VAL A 46 -11.25 -13.35 7.16
C VAL A 46 -11.25 -14.77 7.74
N LEU A 47 -10.09 -15.44 7.71
CA LEU A 47 -9.93 -16.78 8.24
C LEU A 47 -9.96 -16.80 9.78
N GLU A 48 -9.89 -15.66 10.46
CA GLU A 48 -9.80 -15.54 11.91
C GLU A 48 -8.70 -16.44 12.53
N ILE A 49 -7.57 -16.55 11.84
CA ILE A 49 -6.37 -17.29 12.30
C ILE A 49 -5.21 -16.32 12.56
N PRO A 50 -4.21 -16.71 13.39
CA PRO A 50 -3.01 -15.90 13.58
C PRO A 50 -2.33 -15.57 12.25
N PHE A 51 -1.86 -14.34 12.09
CA PHE A 51 -1.15 -13.88 10.89
C PHE A 51 0.07 -14.78 10.58
N GLU A 52 0.73 -15.27 11.61
CA GLU A 52 1.90 -16.15 11.53
C GLU A 52 1.58 -17.48 10.85
N ASN A 53 0.31 -17.87 10.82
CA ASN A 53 -0.19 -19.07 10.15
C ASN A 53 -0.51 -18.84 8.67
N VAL A 54 -0.41 -17.61 8.16
CA VAL A 54 -0.56 -17.29 6.74
C VAL A 54 0.82 -17.16 6.08
N LYS A 55 1.21 -18.17 5.30
CA LYS A 55 2.46 -18.20 4.54
C LYS A 55 2.23 -17.61 3.15
N SER A 56 2.40 -16.31 3.01
CA SER A 56 2.24 -15.64 1.72
C SER A 56 3.47 -15.81 0.82
N SER A 57 3.28 -15.97 -0.49
CA SER A 57 4.33 -16.04 -1.50
C SER A 57 3.89 -15.33 -2.78
N MET A 58 4.86 -14.71 -3.48
CA MET A 58 4.72 -14.26 -4.87
C MET A 58 5.28 -15.35 -5.77
N VAL A 59 4.57 -15.65 -6.85
CA VAL A 59 4.92 -16.74 -7.76
C VAL A 59 5.04 -16.27 -9.20
N ASP A 60 5.54 -17.16 -10.06
CA ASP A 60 5.68 -16.93 -11.48
C ASP A 60 4.34 -17.00 -12.22
N THR A 61 4.32 -16.45 -13.43
CA THR A 61 3.11 -16.31 -14.26
C THR A 61 2.53 -17.63 -14.76
N ASP A 62 3.26 -18.74 -14.65
CA ASP A 62 2.80 -20.09 -14.96
C ASP A 62 2.10 -20.80 -13.78
N SER A 63 2.16 -20.19 -12.59
CA SER A 63 1.77 -20.81 -11.32
C SER A 63 0.53 -20.17 -10.69
N ILE A 64 -0.03 -19.10 -11.29
CA ILE A 64 -1.22 -18.41 -10.81
C ILE A 64 -2.00 -17.74 -11.95
N SER A 65 -3.28 -17.51 -11.71
CA SER A 65 -4.14 -16.70 -12.58
C SER A 65 -3.62 -15.26 -12.75
N TYR A 66 -3.98 -14.65 -13.88
CA TYR A 66 -3.49 -13.34 -14.28
C TYR A 66 -3.74 -12.25 -13.23
N THR A 67 -2.76 -11.37 -13.02
CA THR A 67 -2.87 -10.18 -12.17
C THR A 67 -2.28 -8.98 -12.89
N ASP A 68 -3.01 -7.87 -12.89
CA ASP A 68 -2.50 -6.61 -13.44
C ASP A 68 -1.37 -6.04 -12.58
N THR A 69 -0.48 -5.27 -13.21
CA THR A 69 0.80 -4.80 -12.65
C THR A 69 0.70 -4.13 -11.28
N SER A 70 1.70 -4.28 -10.41
CA SER A 70 1.81 -3.53 -9.16
C SER A 70 2.23 -2.07 -9.41
N ALA A 71 1.28 -1.23 -9.78
CA ALA A 71 1.47 0.21 -10.00
C ALA A 71 0.17 0.99 -9.73
N GLY A 72 0.23 2.32 -9.69
CA GLY A 72 -0.95 3.15 -9.50
C GLY A 72 -1.68 2.88 -8.18
N SER A 73 -0.95 2.40 -7.17
CA SER A 73 -1.40 2.21 -5.78
C SER A 73 -2.62 1.30 -5.64
N ARG A 74 -2.76 0.31 -6.54
CA ARG A 74 -3.89 -0.62 -6.57
C ARG A 74 -3.81 -1.81 -5.61
N THR A 75 -2.59 -2.28 -5.30
CA THR A 75 -2.35 -3.65 -4.81
C THR A 75 -3.07 -3.98 -3.51
N THR A 76 -2.95 -3.15 -2.47
CA THR A 76 -3.62 -3.39 -1.17
C THR A 76 -5.14 -3.48 -1.31
N MET A 77 -5.73 -2.73 -2.24
CA MET A 77 -7.17 -2.66 -2.45
C MET A 77 -7.66 -3.81 -3.34
N ALA A 78 -7.06 -4.01 -4.51
CA ALA A 78 -7.50 -5.00 -5.48
C ALA A 78 -7.04 -6.43 -5.14
N THR A 79 -5.75 -6.61 -4.87
CA THR A 79 -5.19 -7.92 -4.47
C THR A 79 -5.63 -8.28 -3.05
N GLY A 80 -5.82 -7.28 -2.18
CA GLY A 80 -6.46 -7.49 -0.87
C GLY A 80 -7.86 -8.04 -0.98
N LEU A 81 -8.69 -7.49 -1.89
CA LEU A 81 -10.03 -8.04 -2.16
C LEU A 81 -9.95 -9.48 -2.70
N ALA A 82 -9.02 -9.76 -3.62
CA ALA A 82 -8.80 -11.13 -4.10
C ALA A 82 -8.47 -12.09 -2.94
N ALA A 83 -7.63 -11.69 -2.00
CA ALA A 83 -7.32 -12.50 -0.82
C ALA A 83 -8.53 -12.71 0.11
N VAL A 84 -9.39 -11.68 0.26
CA VAL A 84 -10.65 -11.79 1.00
C VAL A 84 -11.58 -12.81 0.35
N GLU A 85 -11.74 -12.77 -0.97
CA GLU A 85 -12.60 -13.72 -1.69
C GLU A 85 -12.03 -15.14 -1.65
N ALA A 86 -10.72 -15.31 -1.81
CA ALA A 86 -10.06 -16.61 -1.66
C ALA A 86 -10.26 -17.20 -0.24
N ALA A 87 -10.14 -16.38 0.80
CA ALA A 87 -10.36 -16.80 2.18
C ALA A 87 -11.84 -17.14 2.46
N ARG A 88 -12.78 -16.40 1.87
CA ARG A 88 -14.22 -16.72 1.95
C ARG A 88 -14.56 -18.04 1.28
N ASP A 89 -13.95 -18.32 0.12
CA ASP A 89 -14.10 -19.60 -0.58
C ASP A 89 -13.56 -20.78 0.26
N VAL A 90 -12.39 -20.62 0.92
CA VAL A 90 -11.88 -21.59 1.90
C VAL A 90 -12.90 -21.85 3.02
N LEU A 91 -13.42 -20.79 3.65
CA LEU A 91 -14.39 -20.94 4.74
C LEU A 91 -15.69 -21.59 4.28
N ALA A 92 -16.19 -21.28 3.08
CA ALA A 92 -17.39 -21.91 2.54
C ALA A 92 -17.21 -23.43 2.40
N LYS A 93 -16.07 -23.86 1.86
CA LYS A 93 -15.73 -25.29 1.71
C LYS A 93 -15.54 -25.98 3.06
N LEU A 94 -14.83 -25.34 4.00
CA LEU A 94 -14.66 -25.89 5.36
C LEU A 94 -15.99 -26.00 6.12
N LYS A 95 -16.93 -25.06 5.94
CA LYS A 95 -18.27 -25.18 6.53
C LYS A 95 -19.04 -26.37 5.97
N ALA A 96 -18.88 -26.69 4.68
CA ALA A 96 -19.47 -27.90 4.09
C ALA A 96 -18.88 -29.18 4.70
N GLU A 97 -17.56 -29.25 4.86
CA GLU A 97 -16.88 -30.37 5.53
C GLU A 97 -17.38 -30.57 6.98
N VAL A 98 -17.61 -29.46 7.70
CA VAL A 98 -18.17 -29.51 9.06
C VAL A 98 -19.63 -29.98 9.07
N ALA A 99 -20.45 -29.48 8.14
CA ALA A 99 -21.85 -29.88 8.02
C ALA A 99 -21.96 -31.39 7.76
N ASP A 100 -21.12 -31.93 6.87
CA ASP A 100 -21.07 -33.36 6.55
C ASP A 100 -20.54 -34.18 7.75
N MET A 101 -19.43 -33.75 8.36
CA MET A 101 -18.83 -34.41 9.53
C MET A 101 -19.82 -34.55 10.69
N TRP A 102 -20.63 -33.52 10.94
CA TRP A 102 -21.61 -33.53 12.02
C TRP A 102 -23.00 -34.01 11.59
N SER A 103 -23.22 -34.21 10.29
CA SER A 103 -24.53 -34.55 9.73
C SER A 103 -25.61 -33.54 10.16
N VAL A 104 -25.32 -32.26 9.95
CA VAL A 104 -26.20 -31.10 10.23
C VAL A 104 -26.42 -30.29 8.95
N SER A 105 -27.38 -29.38 8.93
CA SER A 105 -27.55 -28.49 7.77
C SER A 105 -26.39 -27.50 7.67
N LEU A 106 -25.96 -27.17 6.44
CA LEU A 106 -24.91 -26.16 6.19
C LEU A 106 -25.26 -24.81 6.81
N ASP A 107 -26.52 -24.39 6.74
CA ASP A 107 -27.01 -23.13 7.30
C ASP A 107 -26.94 -23.09 8.84
N SER A 108 -26.86 -24.25 9.50
CA SER A 108 -26.67 -24.33 10.94
C SER A 108 -25.22 -24.11 11.38
N VAL A 109 -24.25 -24.21 10.45
CA VAL A 109 -22.82 -24.11 10.76
C VAL A 109 -22.44 -22.65 10.93
N VAL A 110 -21.94 -22.35 12.13
CA VAL A 110 -21.41 -21.03 12.49
C VAL A 110 -19.89 -21.09 12.57
N TYR A 111 -19.24 -19.96 12.27
CA TYR A 111 -17.80 -19.81 12.37
C TYR A 111 -17.49 -18.51 13.09
N SER A 112 -16.67 -18.57 14.12
CA SER A 112 -16.20 -17.38 14.82
C SER A 112 -14.91 -17.66 15.59
N LYS A 113 -13.98 -16.70 15.57
CA LYS A 113 -12.68 -16.72 16.24
C LYS A 113 -11.88 -18.00 15.94
N GLY A 114 -11.86 -18.43 14.68
CA GLY A 114 -11.09 -19.62 14.30
C GLY A 114 -11.75 -20.95 14.66
N VAL A 115 -13.02 -20.94 15.07
CA VAL A 115 -13.75 -22.12 15.58
C VAL A 115 -15.07 -22.29 14.83
N PHE A 116 -15.29 -23.50 14.31
CA PHE A 116 -16.57 -23.93 13.77
C PHE A 116 -17.46 -24.45 14.90
N GLY A 117 -18.76 -24.20 14.79
CA GLY A 117 -19.80 -24.73 15.68
C GLY A 117 -21.12 -24.90 14.92
N THR A 118 -22.15 -25.41 15.59
CA THR A 118 -23.49 -25.56 14.98
C THR A 118 -24.61 -25.14 15.94
N ASN A 119 -25.68 -24.56 15.38
CA ASN A 119 -26.89 -24.22 16.13
C ASN A 119 -27.78 -25.43 16.43
N GLU A 120 -27.60 -26.56 15.72
CA GLU A 120 -28.35 -27.80 15.93
C GLU A 120 -27.79 -28.61 17.12
N ARG A 121 -26.47 -28.51 17.38
CA ARG A 121 -25.76 -29.25 18.43
C ARG A 121 -24.77 -28.36 19.18
N LYS A 122 -25.28 -27.64 20.18
CA LYS A 122 -24.53 -26.58 20.91
C LYS A 122 -23.22 -27.02 21.60
N SER A 123 -22.99 -28.32 21.79
CA SER A 123 -21.74 -28.84 22.39
C SER A 123 -20.66 -29.19 21.37
N GLU A 124 -20.98 -29.24 20.08
CA GLU A 124 -20.02 -29.58 19.03
C GLU A 124 -19.31 -28.32 18.53
N ASN A 125 -17.98 -28.35 18.61
CA ASN A 125 -17.11 -27.35 18.03
C ASN A 125 -15.80 -28.00 17.56
N ILE A 126 -15.14 -27.36 16.59
CA ILE A 126 -13.83 -27.77 16.11
C ILE A 126 -13.05 -26.54 15.66
N THR A 127 -11.77 -26.47 16.03
CA THR A 127 -10.91 -25.36 15.59
C THR A 127 -10.60 -25.49 14.09
N PHE A 128 -10.21 -24.39 13.45
CA PHE A 128 -9.73 -24.40 12.06
C PHE A 128 -8.59 -25.41 11.87
N ALA A 129 -7.62 -25.44 12.79
CA ALA A 129 -6.48 -26.35 12.72
C ALA A 129 -6.87 -27.81 12.94
N ASP A 130 -7.73 -28.10 13.92
CA ASP A 130 -8.20 -29.47 14.18
C ASP A 130 -9.06 -30.00 13.04
N LEU A 131 -9.84 -29.13 12.39
CA LEU A 131 -10.59 -29.49 11.19
C LEU A 131 -9.63 -29.79 10.05
N ALA A 132 -8.66 -28.91 9.79
CA ALA A 132 -7.65 -29.08 8.75
C ALA A 132 -6.88 -30.42 8.88
N ALA A 133 -6.56 -30.84 10.10
CA ALA A 133 -5.90 -32.11 10.38
C ALA A 133 -6.76 -33.36 10.09
N LYS A 134 -8.09 -33.20 10.02
CA LYS A 134 -9.06 -34.29 9.81
C LYS A 134 -9.60 -34.36 8.37
N LEU A 135 -9.27 -33.39 7.53
CA LEU A 135 -9.71 -33.37 6.13
C LEU A 135 -9.15 -34.58 5.37
N SER A 136 -10.02 -35.28 4.65
CA SER A 136 -9.62 -36.35 3.73
C SER A 136 -9.21 -35.83 2.35
N GLY A 137 -9.61 -34.61 2.00
CA GLY A 137 -9.32 -33.94 0.73
C GLY A 137 -8.58 -32.62 0.93
N GLN A 138 -8.09 -32.05 -0.17
CA GLN A 138 -7.42 -30.76 -0.16
C GLN A 138 -8.45 -29.63 -0.25
N ILE A 139 -8.32 -28.63 0.62
CA ILE A 139 -9.11 -27.40 0.55
C ILE A 139 -8.22 -26.31 -0.02
N ASN A 140 -8.64 -25.79 -1.16
CA ASN A 140 -8.11 -24.57 -1.76
C ASN A 140 -9.22 -23.52 -1.87
N GLY A 141 -8.84 -22.25 -1.93
CA GLY A 141 -9.74 -21.14 -2.21
C GLY A 141 -9.15 -20.25 -3.30
N HIS A 142 -10.03 -19.73 -4.16
CA HIS A 142 -9.61 -18.87 -5.26
C HIS A 142 -10.30 -17.51 -5.18
N GLY A 143 -9.54 -16.45 -5.38
CA GLY A 143 -10.04 -15.09 -5.49
C GLY A 143 -9.55 -14.46 -6.78
N ASN A 144 -10.42 -14.39 -7.77
CA ASN A 144 -10.17 -13.74 -9.05
C ASN A 144 -11.13 -12.57 -9.19
N VAL A 145 -10.62 -11.36 -9.06
CA VAL A 145 -11.45 -10.15 -9.04
C VAL A 145 -11.11 -9.25 -10.22
N ASN A 146 -12.07 -8.46 -10.67
CA ASN A 146 -11.85 -7.33 -11.56
C ASN A 146 -12.46 -6.09 -10.90
N VAL A 147 -11.63 -5.26 -10.26
CA VAL A 147 -12.14 -4.11 -9.51
C VAL A 147 -12.37 -2.94 -10.47
N GLU A 148 -13.61 -2.56 -10.71
CA GLU A 148 -13.92 -1.43 -11.61
C GLU A 148 -13.81 -0.06 -10.92
N ASN A 149 -14.06 -0.02 -9.61
CA ASN A 149 -14.06 1.24 -8.85
C ASN A 149 -12.65 1.70 -8.47
N TRP A 150 -12.41 3.00 -8.61
CA TRP A 150 -11.14 3.63 -8.28
C TRP A 150 -11.18 4.21 -6.88
N ALA A 151 -10.17 3.89 -6.07
CA ALA A 151 -10.16 4.14 -4.64
C ALA A 151 -9.42 5.43 -4.28
N GLY A 152 -9.64 6.51 -5.05
CA GLY A 152 -8.83 7.71 -5.03
C GLY A 152 -8.57 8.30 -3.64
N ALA A 153 -7.36 8.78 -3.41
CA ALA A 153 -6.88 9.30 -2.14
C ALA A 153 -6.32 10.72 -2.31
N GLY A 154 -6.71 11.59 -1.38
CA GLY A 154 -6.17 12.94 -1.27
C GLY A 154 -5.21 13.05 -0.09
N GLY A 155 -4.23 13.94 -0.23
CA GLY A 155 -3.27 14.26 0.82
C GLY A 155 -2.71 15.67 0.69
N GLY A 156 -1.91 16.07 1.66
CA GLY A 156 -1.26 17.36 1.72
C GLY A 156 0.05 17.29 2.48
N THR A 157 0.91 18.27 2.22
CA THR A 157 2.18 18.43 2.91
C THR A 157 2.20 19.84 3.50
N ILE A 158 2.58 19.93 4.77
CA ILE A 158 2.91 21.20 5.44
C ILE A 158 4.43 21.20 5.61
N VAL A 159 5.07 22.31 5.28
CA VAL A 159 6.54 22.40 5.29
C VAL A 159 6.99 23.77 5.80
N ASP A 160 8.01 23.76 6.63
CA ASP A 160 8.76 24.95 7.03
C ASP A 160 10.12 24.89 6.35
N VAL A 161 10.54 26.00 5.73
CA VAL A 161 11.84 26.10 5.04
C VAL A 161 12.64 27.30 5.53
N GLU A 162 13.95 27.16 5.51
CA GLU A 162 14.91 28.27 5.60
C GLU A 162 15.53 28.45 4.21
N VAL A 163 15.65 29.70 3.76
CA VAL A 163 16.26 30.01 2.46
C VAL A 163 17.36 31.05 2.65
N ASP A 164 18.56 30.71 2.19
CA ASP A 164 19.68 31.64 2.14
C ASP A 164 19.61 32.47 0.83
N PRO A 165 19.41 33.79 0.90
CA PRO A 165 19.29 34.64 -0.29
C PRO A 165 20.61 34.87 -1.03
N GLU A 166 21.76 34.64 -0.38
CA GLU A 166 23.08 34.81 -0.99
C GLU A 166 23.51 33.56 -1.76
N THR A 167 23.17 32.37 -1.24
CA THR A 167 23.55 31.09 -1.86
C THR A 167 22.43 30.43 -2.65
N GLY A 168 21.17 30.80 -2.41
CA GLY A 168 20.00 30.12 -2.95
C GLY A 168 19.73 28.76 -2.31
N GLN A 169 20.43 28.39 -1.23
CA GLN A 169 20.22 27.12 -0.56
C GLN A 169 18.87 27.11 0.18
N VAL A 170 18.07 26.07 -0.05
CA VAL A 170 16.83 25.80 0.70
C VAL A 170 17.07 24.65 1.65
N LYS A 171 16.75 24.85 2.92
CA LYS A 171 16.77 23.82 3.96
C LYS A 171 15.36 23.55 4.44
N VAL A 172 14.93 22.29 4.37
CA VAL A 172 13.65 21.86 4.94
C VAL A 172 13.82 21.67 6.44
N LEU A 173 13.11 22.48 7.24
CA LEU A 173 13.22 22.45 8.70
C LEU A 173 12.26 21.45 9.33
N ARG A 174 11.03 21.42 8.84
CA ARG A 174 9.95 20.56 9.33
C ARG A 174 9.06 20.14 8.17
N CYS A 175 8.55 18.92 8.22
CA CYS A 175 7.65 18.41 7.20
C CYS A 175 6.60 17.49 7.84
N THR A 176 5.32 17.79 7.58
CA THR A 176 4.17 16.97 8.00
C THR A 176 3.42 16.51 6.76
N ALA A 177 3.29 15.19 6.61
CA ALA A 177 2.54 14.52 5.56
C ALA A 177 1.16 14.13 6.08
N ILE A 178 0.09 14.52 5.40
CA ILE A 178 -1.28 14.24 5.80
C ILE A 178 -1.96 13.51 4.65
N GLN A 179 -2.57 12.35 4.89
CA GLN A 179 -3.21 11.59 3.83
C GLN A 179 -4.41 10.78 4.31
N ASN A 180 -5.46 10.74 3.49
CA ASN A 180 -6.53 9.77 3.66
C ASN A 180 -6.09 8.39 3.18
N ALA A 181 -5.82 7.48 4.11
CA ALA A 181 -5.39 6.10 3.84
C ALA A 181 -6.55 5.12 3.66
N GLY A 182 -7.80 5.56 3.78
CA GLY A 182 -8.93 4.62 3.89
C GLY A 182 -8.88 3.91 5.24
N LYS A 183 -8.63 2.59 5.21
CA LYS A 183 -8.25 1.81 6.38
C LYS A 183 -6.76 1.48 6.29
N ALA A 184 -6.00 1.84 7.31
CA ALA A 184 -4.61 1.46 7.41
C ALA A 184 -4.50 -0.01 7.82
N ILE A 185 -4.28 -0.89 6.84
CA ILE A 185 -4.09 -2.33 7.09
C ILE A 185 -2.90 -2.57 8.01
N HIS A 186 -1.77 -1.92 7.71
CA HIS A 186 -0.58 -1.91 8.58
C HIS A 186 -0.12 -0.47 8.80
N PRO A 187 -0.47 0.18 9.93
CA PRO A 187 -0.18 1.60 10.18
C PRO A 187 1.28 1.99 9.97
N GLY A 188 2.24 1.18 10.44
CA GLY A 188 3.67 1.46 10.25
C GLY A 188 4.14 1.39 8.78
N HIS A 189 3.50 0.58 7.93
CA HIS A 189 3.83 0.53 6.50
C HIS A 189 3.22 1.75 5.80
N VAL A 190 2.03 2.17 6.20
CA VAL A 190 1.39 3.40 5.69
C VAL A 190 2.25 4.62 6.03
N GLU A 191 2.69 4.74 7.29
CA GLU A 191 3.62 5.79 7.71
C GLU A 191 4.91 5.78 6.89
N GLY A 192 5.54 4.61 6.72
CA GLY A 192 6.77 4.48 5.92
C GLY A 192 6.58 4.86 4.44
N GLN A 193 5.45 4.50 3.83
CA GLN A 193 5.10 4.91 2.47
C GLN A 193 4.89 6.43 2.37
N MET A 194 4.21 7.03 3.35
CA MET A 194 4.02 8.48 3.41
C MET A 194 5.34 9.23 3.53
N GLN A 195 6.24 8.76 4.40
CA GLN A 195 7.57 9.33 4.58
C GLN A 195 8.41 9.19 3.30
N GLY A 196 8.46 7.98 2.71
CA GLY A 196 9.20 7.73 1.48
C GLY A 196 8.73 8.57 0.29
N GLY A 197 7.41 8.64 0.07
CA GLY A 197 6.84 9.46 -1.00
C GLY A 197 7.11 10.96 -0.79
N VAL A 198 7.07 11.45 0.45
CA VAL A 198 7.43 12.85 0.73
C VAL A 198 8.92 13.11 0.48
N VAL A 199 9.83 12.20 0.86
CA VAL A 199 11.27 12.31 0.53
C VAL A 199 11.47 12.44 -0.98
N GLN A 200 10.80 11.60 -1.77
CA GLN A 200 10.86 11.68 -3.25
C GLN A 200 10.35 13.03 -3.76
N GLY A 201 9.26 13.54 -3.19
CA GLY A 201 8.72 14.84 -3.57
C GLY A 201 9.64 16.01 -3.19
N ILE A 202 10.36 15.92 -2.07
CA ILE A 202 11.43 16.87 -1.70
C ILE A 202 12.59 16.77 -2.70
N GLY A 203 12.97 15.56 -3.08
CA GLY A 203 13.93 15.24 -4.15
C GLY A 203 13.64 16.03 -5.42
N TRP A 204 12.46 15.82 -6.00
CA TRP A 204 11.99 16.55 -7.18
C TRP A 204 11.88 18.06 -6.98
N ALA A 205 11.53 18.51 -5.77
CA ALA A 205 11.37 19.93 -5.49
C ALA A 205 12.71 20.69 -5.53
N LEU A 206 13.79 20.09 -5.02
CA LEU A 206 15.03 20.81 -4.70
C LEU A 206 16.28 20.30 -5.43
N TYR A 207 16.31 19.03 -5.85
CA TYR A 207 17.55 18.37 -6.24
C TYR A 207 17.48 17.65 -7.59
N GLU A 208 16.42 16.88 -7.83
CA GLU A 208 16.34 15.92 -8.93
C GLU A 208 15.81 16.56 -10.22
N GLY A 209 16.56 16.38 -11.31
CA GLY A 209 16.16 16.80 -12.65
C GLY A 209 17.13 16.30 -13.71
N TYR A 210 16.61 15.86 -14.85
CA TYR A 210 17.45 15.42 -15.96
C TYR A 210 18.10 16.62 -16.65
N GLN A 211 19.40 16.50 -16.91
CA GLN A 211 20.14 17.47 -17.71
C GLN A 211 20.47 16.84 -19.05
N TYR A 212 20.20 17.59 -20.13
CA TYR A 212 20.45 17.15 -21.49
C TYR A 212 21.43 18.09 -22.17
N ASP A 213 22.29 17.55 -23.03
CA ASP A 213 23.02 18.38 -23.99
C ASP A 213 22.20 18.66 -25.25
N GLU A 214 22.79 19.46 -26.16
CA GLU A 214 22.20 19.83 -27.45
C GLU A 214 21.89 18.63 -28.36
N LEU A 215 22.48 17.46 -28.10
CA LEU A 215 22.25 16.22 -28.84
C LEU A 215 21.21 15.31 -28.17
N GLY A 216 20.63 15.73 -27.04
CA GLY A 216 19.64 14.98 -26.28
C GLY A 216 20.21 13.87 -25.40
N ARG A 217 21.53 13.86 -25.14
CA ARG A 217 22.14 12.89 -24.23
C ARG A 217 21.97 13.34 -22.78
N VAL A 218 21.64 12.41 -21.89
CA VAL A 218 21.55 12.68 -20.45
C VAL A 218 22.95 12.89 -19.88
N LEU A 219 23.20 14.06 -19.31
CA LEU A 219 24.49 14.48 -18.77
C LEU A 219 24.74 13.96 -17.35
N ASN A 220 23.68 13.72 -16.58
CA ASN A 220 23.74 13.32 -15.18
C ASN A 220 23.21 11.90 -14.94
N ALA A 221 23.54 10.95 -15.81
CA ALA A 221 23.12 9.54 -15.69
C ALA A 221 23.93 8.74 -14.65
N ASN A 222 24.17 9.33 -13.47
CA ASN A 222 24.92 8.75 -12.37
C ASN A 222 24.43 9.29 -11.02
N LEU A 223 24.72 8.60 -9.92
CA LEU A 223 24.24 8.96 -8.57
C LEU A 223 24.99 10.14 -7.91
N LEU A 224 26.03 10.68 -8.56
CA LEU A 224 26.74 11.87 -8.09
C LEU A 224 26.04 13.14 -8.61
N ASP A 225 25.72 13.18 -9.89
CA ASP A 225 25.18 14.35 -10.58
C ASP A 225 23.64 14.37 -10.60
N TYR A 226 22.98 13.20 -10.57
CA TYR A 226 21.56 13.11 -10.26
C TYR A 226 21.39 13.07 -8.74
N LYS A 227 21.25 14.26 -8.16
CA LYS A 227 21.32 14.45 -6.71
C LYS A 227 20.06 13.93 -6.02
N LEU A 228 20.14 12.71 -5.51
CA LEU A 228 19.15 12.18 -4.57
C LEU A 228 19.38 12.78 -3.18
N PRO A 229 18.33 13.17 -2.45
CA PRO A 229 18.46 13.64 -1.08
C PRO A 229 19.03 12.53 -0.17
N THR A 230 19.95 12.90 0.71
CA THR A 230 20.51 12.04 1.76
C THR A 230 19.73 12.20 3.07
N SER A 231 20.07 11.38 4.08
CA SER A 231 19.50 11.51 5.43
C SER A 231 19.85 12.83 6.13
N LEU A 232 20.84 13.57 5.63
CA LEU A 232 21.22 14.90 6.16
C LEU A 232 20.42 16.04 5.49
N ASP A 233 19.78 15.77 4.36
CA ASP A 233 19.06 16.77 3.57
C ASP A 233 17.58 16.89 3.96
N VAL A 234 17.03 15.86 4.60
CA VAL A 234 15.59 15.76 4.90
C VAL A 234 15.36 15.61 6.41
N PRO A 235 14.46 16.42 7.02
CA PRO A 235 14.14 16.26 8.44
C PRO A 235 13.29 15.00 8.67
N SER A 236 13.05 14.65 9.93
CA SER A 236 12.01 13.67 10.26
C SER A 236 10.65 14.14 9.73
N ILE A 237 9.96 13.26 8.99
CA ILE A 237 8.65 13.54 8.40
C ILE A 237 7.57 12.98 9.33
N GLU A 238 6.74 13.86 9.86
CA GLU A 238 5.57 13.50 10.65
C GLU A 238 4.44 12.99 9.72
N ALA A 239 4.01 11.74 9.88
CA ALA A 239 2.93 11.17 9.09
C ALA A 239 1.60 11.18 9.86
N VAL A 240 0.61 11.92 9.34
CA VAL A 240 -0.75 12.00 9.87
C VAL A 240 -1.68 11.17 9.00
N ILE A 241 -2.02 9.98 9.48
CA ILE A 241 -2.92 9.05 8.82
C ILE A 241 -4.37 9.45 9.12
N ILE A 242 -5.13 9.79 8.09
CA ILE A 242 -6.58 9.99 8.17
C ILE A 242 -7.26 8.70 7.71
N GLU A 243 -8.07 8.09 8.57
CA GLU A 243 -8.85 6.90 8.20
C GLU A 243 -10.28 7.27 7.77
N LYS A 244 -10.51 7.47 6.47
CA LYS A 244 -11.85 7.57 5.88
C LYS A 244 -12.11 6.40 4.92
N PRO A 245 -12.77 5.32 5.41
CA PRO A 245 -12.98 4.08 4.67
C PRO A 245 -13.49 4.25 3.24
N PHE A 246 -13.01 3.42 2.32
CA PHE A 246 -13.56 3.28 0.98
C PHE A 246 -14.77 2.34 0.96
N PRO A 247 -16.00 2.82 0.65
CA PRO A 247 -17.20 2.00 0.79
C PRO A 247 -17.21 0.70 -0.02
N SER A 248 -16.54 0.68 -1.18
CA SER A 248 -16.55 -0.47 -2.09
C SER A 248 -15.46 -1.51 -1.81
N ASN A 249 -14.70 -1.36 -0.72
CA ASN A 249 -13.71 -2.35 -0.29
C ASN A 249 -14.12 -2.92 1.10
N PRO A 250 -14.05 -4.24 1.32
CA PRO A 250 -14.52 -4.89 2.57
C PRO A 250 -13.94 -4.31 3.85
N TYR A 251 -12.69 -3.86 3.82
CA TYR A 251 -12.03 -3.22 4.97
C TYR A 251 -12.00 -1.70 4.89
N GLY A 252 -12.49 -1.11 3.81
CA GLY A 252 -12.33 0.31 3.54
C GLY A 252 -10.94 0.71 3.09
N ALA A 253 -10.10 -0.24 2.67
CA ALA A 253 -8.72 0.00 2.27
C ALA A 253 -8.61 0.80 0.96
N ARG A 254 -7.55 1.60 0.85
CA ARG A 254 -7.16 2.36 -0.35
C ARG A 254 -5.66 2.22 -0.57
N GLY A 255 -5.20 2.68 -1.73
CA GLY A 255 -3.79 2.85 -2.02
C GLY A 255 -3.19 4.04 -1.30
N VAL A 256 -1.93 3.90 -0.86
CA VAL A 256 -1.21 4.98 -0.16
C VAL A 256 0.15 5.37 -0.75
N GLY A 257 0.68 4.61 -1.72
CA GLY A 257 2.06 4.75 -2.15
C GLY A 257 2.36 6.05 -2.91
N GLU A 258 1.47 6.46 -3.82
CA GLU A 258 1.77 7.57 -4.74
C GLU A 258 1.24 8.93 -4.29
N THR A 259 0.20 8.99 -3.46
CA THR A 259 -0.34 10.29 -2.99
C THR A 259 0.70 11.21 -2.30
N PRO A 260 1.63 10.71 -1.46
CA PRO A 260 2.55 11.57 -0.71
C PRO A 260 3.60 12.30 -1.56
N ILE A 261 3.92 11.82 -2.77
CA ILE A 261 4.92 12.46 -3.66
C ILE A 261 4.40 13.76 -4.29
N ILE A 262 3.08 13.95 -4.33
CA ILE A 262 2.44 14.97 -5.16
C ILE A 262 2.53 16.37 -4.55
N SER A 263 2.31 16.47 -3.24
CA SER A 263 2.21 17.76 -2.54
C SER A 263 3.51 18.41 -2.04
N PRO A 264 4.66 17.73 -1.86
CA PRO A 264 5.88 18.36 -1.37
C PRO A 264 6.39 19.50 -2.24
N ALA A 265 6.52 19.29 -3.55
CA ALA A 265 7.04 20.32 -4.46
C ALA A 265 6.26 21.64 -4.44
N PRO A 266 4.92 21.65 -4.59
CA PRO A 266 4.16 22.90 -4.47
C PRO A 266 4.15 23.45 -3.04
N ALA A 267 4.22 22.61 -2.00
CA ALA A 267 4.31 23.08 -0.61
C ALA A 267 5.62 23.84 -0.36
N ILE A 268 6.74 23.30 -0.84
CA ILE A 268 8.06 23.93 -0.73
C ILE A 268 8.10 25.21 -1.56
N ALA A 269 7.58 25.21 -2.79
CA ALA A 269 7.54 26.41 -3.63
C ALA A 269 6.73 27.55 -2.96
N ASN A 270 5.61 27.22 -2.31
CA ASN A 270 4.83 28.20 -1.54
C ASN A 270 5.57 28.70 -0.30
N ALA A 271 6.35 27.84 0.37
CA ALA A 271 7.14 28.23 1.55
C ALA A 271 8.32 29.13 1.15
N VAL A 272 9.02 28.80 0.05
CA VAL A 272 10.07 29.64 -0.54
C VAL A 272 9.50 30.99 -0.98
N GLN A 273 8.32 31.01 -1.61
CA GLN A 273 7.65 32.25 -1.96
C GLN A 273 7.34 33.12 -0.74
N GLN A 274 6.89 32.52 0.37
CA GLN A 274 6.65 33.25 1.60
C GLN A 274 7.95 33.83 2.20
N ALA A 275 9.06 33.09 2.10
CA ALA A 275 10.36 33.55 2.60
C ALA A 275 10.99 34.67 1.76
N LEU A 276 10.87 34.61 0.43
CA LEU A 276 11.57 35.51 -0.49
C LEU A 276 10.67 36.55 -1.18
N GLY A 277 9.34 36.44 -1.04
CA GLY A 277 8.38 37.29 -1.74
C GLY A 277 8.29 37.05 -3.25
N LYS A 278 8.96 36.02 -3.78
CA LYS A 278 9.01 35.70 -5.22
C LYS A 278 8.50 34.29 -5.49
N ARG A 279 7.62 34.16 -6.48
CA ARG A 279 7.06 32.87 -6.88
C ARG A 279 8.07 32.11 -7.74
N ILE A 280 8.33 30.85 -7.38
CA ILE A 280 9.18 29.94 -8.14
C ILE A 280 8.27 28.96 -8.88
N ASP A 281 8.36 28.98 -10.20
CA ASP A 281 7.52 28.19 -11.12
C ASP A 281 8.34 27.16 -11.93
N GLN A 282 9.56 26.89 -11.49
CA GLN A 282 10.50 25.98 -12.13
C GLN A 282 11.08 25.01 -11.09
N LEU A 283 11.04 23.72 -11.42
CA LEU A 283 11.67 22.65 -10.65
C LEU A 283 12.82 22.03 -11.45
N PRO A 284 13.83 21.45 -10.77
CA PRO A 284 14.08 21.59 -9.34
C PRO A 284 14.47 23.04 -8.97
N MET A 285 14.12 23.48 -7.77
CA MET A 285 14.50 24.78 -7.21
C MET A 285 15.94 24.74 -6.70
N THR A 286 16.87 24.46 -7.62
CA THR A 286 18.30 24.43 -7.30
C THR A 286 18.78 25.82 -6.85
N PRO A 287 19.92 25.91 -6.15
CA PRO A 287 20.55 27.19 -5.82
C PRO A 287 20.65 28.14 -7.01
N THR A 288 21.14 27.66 -8.16
CA THR A 288 21.25 28.46 -9.39
C THR A 288 19.89 28.96 -9.87
N THR A 289 18.91 28.07 -9.98
CA THR A 289 17.54 28.43 -10.41
C THR A 289 16.91 29.47 -9.48
N LEU A 290 17.13 29.36 -8.17
CA LEU A 290 16.63 30.32 -7.20
C LEU A 290 17.30 31.68 -7.34
N LEU A 291 18.63 31.71 -7.40
CA LEU A 291 19.41 32.95 -7.53
C LEU A 291 19.03 33.75 -8.79
N GLU A 292 18.85 33.06 -9.93
CA GLU A 292 18.35 33.66 -11.18
C GLU A 292 16.95 34.27 -11.00
N LYS A 293 16.01 33.52 -10.39
CA LYS A 293 14.63 33.98 -10.17
C LYS A 293 14.58 35.17 -9.21
N ILE A 294 15.49 35.23 -8.24
CA ILE A 294 15.58 36.38 -7.33
C ILE A 294 16.40 37.55 -7.87
N GLY A 295 17.11 37.38 -9.00
CA GLY A 295 17.85 38.43 -9.68
C GLY A 295 19.19 38.76 -9.02
N VAL A 296 19.80 37.77 -8.36
CA VAL A 296 21.16 37.89 -7.78
C VAL A 296 22.23 37.58 -8.83
N ILE A 297 21.94 36.66 -9.76
CA ILE A 297 22.76 36.34 -10.94
C ILE A 297 21.94 36.44 -12.23
#